data_AF-A0A953M5B7-F1
#
_entry.id   AF-A0A953M5B7-F1
#
_cell.length_a   1.000
_cell.length_b   1.000
_cell.length_c   1.000
_cell.angle_alpha   90.00
_cell.angle_beta   90.00
_cell.angle_gamma   90.00
#
_symmetry.space_group_name_H-M   'P 1'
#
loop_
_entity.id
_entity.type
_entity.pdbx_description
1 polymer ?
#
loop_
_entity_poly.entity_id
_entity_poly.type
_entity_poly.pdbx_seq_one_letter_code
_entity_poly.pdbx_strand_id
1 'polypeptide(L)'
;TADTGAADGSVTIDFDGSVVLVEDSNLVTYATVPGLNQQVLTTTSVTVTIGDAGCNDADIAEPFGLLDLGDINGFIAGFITQDPISDIDGNGLLDLADINLFIGAFLAGCP
;
A
#
# COMPACT_ATOMS: atom_id res chain seq x y z
N THR A 1 17.55 22.21 2.05
CA THR A 1 18.17 21.18 2.90
C THR A 1 17.04 20.48 3.61
N ALA A 2 16.65 19.29 3.15
CA ALA A 2 15.58 18.53 3.79
C ALA A 2 16.16 17.84 5.04
N ASP A 3 15.51 18.08 6.16
CA ASP A 3 15.73 17.44 7.45
C ASP A 3 15.08 16.05 7.43
N THR A 4 15.84 15.00 7.73
CA THR A 4 15.38 13.59 7.70
C THR A 4 15.22 13.01 9.10
N GLY A 5 14.86 13.84 10.09
CA GLY A 5 14.50 13.38 11.42
C GLY A 5 13.16 12.64 11.42
N ALA A 6 13.20 11.31 11.28
CA ALA A 6 12.05 10.44 11.43
C ALA A 6 11.46 10.52 12.85
N ALA A 7 10.24 11.05 12.94
CA ALA A 7 9.28 10.83 14.01
C ALA A 7 7.91 11.28 13.48
N ASP A 8 6.98 10.34 13.27
CA ASP A 8 5.54 10.59 12.99
C ASP A 8 5.26 11.97 12.33
N GLY A 9 5.94 12.18 11.21
CA GLY A 9 6.14 13.51 10.65
C GLY A 9 5.14 13.67 9.53
N SER A 10 4.01 14.33 9.81
CA SER A 10 3.15 14.77 8.72
C SER A 10 3.91 15.76 7.85
N VAL A 11 4.26 15.33 6.63
CA VAL A 11 4.81 16.21 5.60
C VAL A 11 3.63 16.95 4.99
N THR A 12 3.47 18.23 5.34
CA THR A 12 2.50 19.08 4.66
C THR A 12 3.11 19.51 3.33
N ILE A 13 2.59 18.96 2.23
CA ILE A 13 2.93 19.42 0.89
C ILE A 13 1.85 20.43 0.49
N ASP A 14 2.21 21.70 0.48
CA ASP A 14 1.33 22.78 0.02
C ASP A 14 1.39 22.86 -1.51
N PHE A 15 0.25 22.69 -2.17
CA PHE A 15 0.16 22.69 -3.63
C PHE A 15 -0.59 23.94 -4.09
N ASP A 16 0.07 24.78 -4.89
CA ASP A 16 -0.56 25.89 -5.62
C ASP A 16 -1.31 25.39 -6.89
N GLY A 17 -1.75 24.13 -6.91
CA GLY A 17 -2.29 23.45 -8.10
C GLY A 17 -2.93 22.08 -7.82
N SER A 18 -3.17 21.29 -8.86
CA SER A 18 -3.84 19.99 -8.77
C SER A 18 -2.87 18.84 -8.56
N VAL A 19 -3.19 17.94 -7.62
CA VAL A 19 -2.50 16.66 -7.44
C VAL A 19 -3.01 15.67 -8.49
N VAL A 20 -2.11 14.96 -9.15
CA VAL A 20 -2.45 13.95 -10.16
C VAL A 20 -2.04 12.58 -9.66
N LEU A 21 -3.00 11.66 -9.60
CA LEU A 21 -2.75 10.24 -9.36
C LEU A 21 -2.64 9.56 -10.73
N VAL A 22 -1.56 8.82 -10.95
CA VAL A 22 -1.41 7.98 -12.14
C VAL A 22 -1.98 6.61 -11.79
N GLU A 23 -3.04 6.21 -12.47
CA GLU A 23 -3.56 4.85 -12.36
C GLU A 23 -2.44 3.86 -12.72
N ASP A 24 -2.32 2.78 -11.94
CA ASP A 24 -1.30 1.72 -12.09
C ASP A 24 0.15 2.12 -11.75
N SER A 25 0.38 3.17 -10.95
CA SER A 25 1.73 3.44 -10.44
C SER A 25 1.74 3.84 -8.96
N ASN A 26 2.75 3.35 -8.22
CA ASN A 26 3.07 3.80 -6.85
C ASN A 26 3.67 5.22 -6.82
N LEU A 27 3.49 6.01 -7.89
CA LEU A 27 4.13 7.31 -8.08
C LEU A 27 3.06 8.40 -8.21
N VAL A 28 2.93 9.22 -7.17
CA VAL A 28 2.17 10.47 -7.24
C VAL A 28 3.05 11.52 -7.89
N THR A 29 2.60 12.10 -9.01
CA THR A 29 3.36 13.15 -9.73
C THR A 29 2.60 14.47 -9.74
N TYR A 30 3.31 15.58 -9.65
CA TYR A 30 2.73 16.91 -9.84
C TYR A 30 2.86 17.28 -11.32
N ALA A 31 1.78 17.78 -11.91
CA ALA A 31 1.80 18.32 -13.27
C ALA A 31 0.96 19.60 -13.34
N THR A 32 1.54 20.68 -13.84
CA THR A 32 0.83 21.95 -14.07
C THR A 32 -0.06 21.90 -15.32
N VAL A 33 0.15 20.90 -16.18
CA VAL A 33 -0.69 20.61 -17.36
C VAL A 33 -0.91 19.09 -17.40
N PRO A 34 -2.10 18.60 -17.04
CA PRO A 34 -2.41 17.17 -17.06
C PRO A 34 -2.35 16.61 -18.49
N GLY A 35 -1.75 15.43 -18.65
CA GLY A 35 -1.80 14.65 -19.90
C GLY A 35 -3.16 13.96 -20.12
N LEU A 36 -3.31 13.30 -21.28
CA LEU A 36 -4.56 12.63 -21.67
C LEU A 36 -5.00 11.50 -20.71
N ASN A 37 -4.05 10.92 -19.97
CA ASN A 37 -4.30 9.83 -19.01
C ASN A 37 -4.06 10.29 -17.56
N GLN A 38 -4.33 11.56 -17.27
CA GLN A 38 -4.12 12.14 -15.95
C GLN A 38 -5.42 12.76 -15.44
N GLN A 39 -5.83 12.39 -14.23
CA GLN A 39 -7.01 12.95 -13.58
C GLN A 39 -6.62 14.12 -12.69
N VAL A 40 -7.28 15.26 -12.89
CA VAL A 40 -7.16 16.43 -12.02
C VAL A 40 -7.93 16.17 -10.73
N LEU A 41 -7.23 16.07 -9.61
CA LEU A 41 -7.86 16.03 -8.30
C LEU A 41 -8.01 17.47 -7.77
N THR A 42 -9.24 17.99 -7.80
CA THR A 42 -9.64 19.23 -7.11
C THR A 42 -10.19 18.88 -5.73
N THR A 43 -9.31 18.71 -4.75
CA THR A 43 -9.68 18.51 -3.35
C THR A 43 -8.98 19.56 -2.48
N THR A 44 -9.54 19.86 -1.31
CA THR A 44 -8.92 20.81 -0.36
C THR A 44 -7.75 20.19 0.40
N SER A 45 -7.66 18.86 0.42
CA SER A 45 -6.58 18.10 1.04
C SER A 45 -6.49 16.72 0.40
N VAL A 46 -5.27 16.23 0.20
CA VAL A 46 -4.96 14.85 -0.17
C VAL A 46 -4.21 14.23 0.99
N THR A 47 -4.70 13.11 1.52
CA THR A 47 -3.97 12.34 2.54
C THR A 47 -3.20 11.24 1.85
N VAL A 48 -1.87 11.27 1.98
CA VAL A 48 -0.98 10.17 1.57
C VAL A 48 -0.56 9.44 2.83
N THR A 49 -0.99 8.20 2.99
CA THR A 49 -0.52 7.33 4.06
C THR A 49 0.65 6.52 3.54
N ILE A 50 1.84 6.76 4.09
CA ILE A 50 3.00 5.88 3.90
C ILE A 50 3.04 4.99 5.13
N GLY A 51 2.46 3.80 5.04
CA GLY A 51 2.66 2.78 6.05
C GLY A 51 4.07 2.22 5.96
N ASP A 52 4.59 1.69 7.07
CA ASP A 52 5.74 0.78 6.97
C ASP A 52 5.29 -0.38 6.08
N ALA A 53 5.96 -0.57 4.94
CA ALA A 53 5.63 -1.68 4.08
C ALA A 53 6.06 -2.96 4.80
N GLY A 54 5.17 -3.94 4.87
CA GLY A 54 5.53 -5.29 5.30
C GLY A 54 6.77 -5.79 4.54
N CYS A 55 7.53 -6.68 5.16
CA CYS A 55 8.76 -7.20 4.60
C CYS A 55 8.55 -8.01 3.31
N ASN A 56 7.34 -8.53 3.10
CA ASN A 56 6.85 -9.19 1.88
C ASN A 56 5.31 -9.27 1.90
N ASP A 57 4.72 -9.93 0.89
CA ASP A 57 3.25 -10.04 0.73
C ASP A 57 2.53 -10.81 1.86
N ALA A 58 3.25 -11.52 2.72
CA ALA A 58 2.68 -12.18 3.89
C ALA A 58 2.72 -11.31 5.15
N ASP A 59 3.43 -10.19 5.16
CA ASP A 59 3.55 -9.28 6.31
C ASP A 59 2.49 -8.17 6.18
N ILE A 60 1.28 -8.47 6.65
CA ILE A 60 0.07 -7.70 6.42
C ILE A 60 -0.60 -7.23 7.71
N ALA A 61 -0.05 -7.59 8.86
CA ALA A 61 -0.51 -7.15 10.17
C ALA A 61 0.64 -6.54 10.99
N GLU A 62 0.33 -5.53 11.80
CA GLU A 62 1.33 -5.00 12.73
C GLU A 62 1.73 -6.06 13.78
N PRO A 63 3.03 -6.14 14.15
CA PRO A 63 4.10 -5.23 13.75
C PRO A 63 4.76 -5.59 12.40
N PHE A 64 4.79 -4.63 11.47
CA PHE A 64 5.47 -4.80 10.19
C PHE A 64 6.98 -5.00 10.35
N GLY A 65 7.58 -5.74 9.43
CA GLY A 65 8.97 -6.20 9.48
C GLY A 65 9.18 -7.52 10.23
N LEU A 66 8.09 -8.15 10.69
CA LEU A 66 8.11 -9.41 11.43
C LEU A 66 6.91 -10.28 11.04
N LEU A 67 7.17 -11.43 10.45
CA LEU A 67 6.13 -12.44 10.21
C LEU A 67 5.77 -13.18 11.49
N ASP A 68 4.51 -13.09 11.91
CA ASP A 68 3.97 -13.78 13.07
C ASP A 68 2.53 -14.32 12.86
N LEU A 69 1.86 -14.72 13.95
CA LEU A 69 0.49 -15.26 13.85
C LEU A 69 -0.57 -14.17 13.59
N GLY A 70 -0.22 -12.90 13.79
CA GLY A 70 -1.01 -11.74 13.41
C GLY A 70 -1.23 -11.70 11.92
N ASP A 71 -0.21 -11.95 11.11
CA ASP A 71 -0.32 -11.99 9.65
C ASP A 71 -1.24 -13.09 9.16
N ILE A 72 -1.13 -14.27 9.75
CA ILE A 72 -2.01 -15.41 9.43
C ILE A 72 -3.47 -15.03 9.75
N ASN A 73 -3.71 -14.42 10.90
CA ASN A 73 -5.05 -13.98 11.27
C ASN A 73 -5.55 -12.84 10.36
N GLY A 74 -4.67 -11.92 9.97
CA GLY A 74 -4.96 -10.87 9.00
C GLY A 74 -5.41 -11.43 7.67
N PHE A 75 -4.68 -12.42 7.15
CA PHE A 75 -4.98 -13.07 5.88
C PHE A 75 -6.31 -13.82 5.95
N ILE A 76 -6.53 -14.61 7.00
CA ILE A 76 -7.77 -15.37 7.17
C ILE A 76 -8.98 -14.43 7.32
N ALA A 77 -8.83 -13.36 8.10
CA ALA A 77 -9.89 -12.37 8.27
C ALA A 77 -10.25 -11.71 6.95
N GLY A 78 -9.25 -11.24 6.20
CA GLY A 78 -9.43 -10.63 4.88
C GLY A 78 -10.10 -11.59 3.89
N PHE A 79 -9.65 -12.85 3.85
CA PHE A 79 -10.20 -13.86 2.96
C PHE A 79 -11.69 -14.11 3.23
N ILE A 80 -12.09 -14.22 4.51
CA ILE A 80 -13.48 -14.44 4.92
C ILE A 80 -14.35 -13.23 4.61
N THR A 81 -13.83 -12.00 4.78
CA THR A 81 -14.56 -10.76 4.53
C THR A 81 -14.51 -10.30 3.07
N GLN A 82 -13.84 -11.06 2.20
CA GLN A 82 -13.60 -10.70 0.80
C GLN A 82 -12.86 -9.36 0.67
N ASP A 83 -11.90 -9.12 1.57
CA ASP A 83 -11.05 -7.94 1.56
C ASP A 83 -9.89 -8.13 0.54
N PRO A 84 -9.62 -7.14 -0.33
CA PRO A 84 -8.50 -7.18 -1.27
C PRO A 84 -7.12 -7.41 -0.64
N ILE A 85 -6.95 -7.21 0.67
CA ILE A 85 -5.68 -7.54 1.35
C ILE A 85 -5.28 -9.03 1.22
N SER A 86 -6.24 -9.91 0.92
CA SER A 86 -6.00 -11.35 0.73
C SER A 86 -5.88 -11.76 -0.74
N ASP A 87 -5.98 -10.82 -1.68
CA ASP A 87 -5.76 -11.04 -3.13
C ASP A 87 -4.27 -10.80 -3.44
N ILE A 88 -3.46 -11.83 -3.18
CA ILE A 88 -2.00 -11.74 -3.21
C ILE A 88 -1.48 -11.71 -4.65
N ASP A 89 -2.17 -12.37 -5.58
CA ASP A 89 -1.79 -12.30 -7.00
C ASP A 89 -2.40 -11.10 -7.74
N GLY A 90 -3.34 -10.39 -7.11
CA GLY A 90 -3.96 -9.17 -7.61
C GLY A 90 -4.92 -9.38 -8.78
N ASN A 91 -5.44 -10.60 -8.96
CA ASN A 91 -6.29 -10.94 -10.11
C ASN A 91 -7.78 -10.61 -9.88
N GLY A 92 -8.15 -10.20 -8.66
CA GLY A 92 -9.52 -9.86 -8.26
C GLY A 92 -10.35 -11.06 -7.79
N LEU A 93 -9.79 -12.27 -7.73
CA LEU A 93 -10.41 -13.48 -7.23
C LEU A 93 -9.64 -13.99 -6.02
N LEU A 94 -10.33 -14.16 -4.90
CA LEU A 94 -9.76 -14.82 -3.72
C LEU A 94 -9.88 -16.33 -3.87
N ASP A 95 -8.77 -16.99 -4.18
CA ASP A 95 -8.75 -18.43 -4.41
C ASP A 95 -7.52 -19.15 -3.80
N LEU A 96 -7.24 -20.37 -4.27
CA LEU A 96 -6.15 -21.18 -3.72
C LEU A 96 -4.76 -20.66 -4.15
N ALA A 97 -4.67 -19.87 -5.22
CA ALA A 97 -3.44 -19.21 -5.64
C ALA A 97 -2.96 -18.25 -4.55
N ASP A 98 -3.85 -17.41 -4.00
CA ASP A 98 -3.52 -16.46 -2.93
C ASP A 98 -3.01 -17.16 -1.68
N ILE A 99 -3.69 -18.24 -1.28
CA ILE A 99 -3.28 -19.04 -0.12
C ILE A 99 -1.87 -19.60 -0.33
N ASN A 100 -1.58 -20.12 -1.53
CA ASN A 100 -0.25 -20.67 -1.83
C ASN A 100 0.83 -19.59 -1.86
N LEU A 101 0.52 -18.41 -2.40
CA LEU A 101 1.44 -17.27 -2.40
C LEU A 101 1.71 -16.76 -0.99
N PHE A 102 0.67 -16.58 -0.18
CA PHE A 102 0.79 -16.21 1.23
C PHE A 102 1.67 -17.21 1.99
N ILE A 103 1.39 -18.52 1.89
CA ILE A 103 2.21 -19.55 2.55
C ILE A 103 3.67 -19.51 2.05
N GLY A 104 3.86 -19.33 0.75
CA GLY A 104 5.19 -19.23 0.14
C GLY A 104 5.99 -18.05 0.70
N ALA A 105 5.38 -16.86 0.76
CA ALA A 105 5.97 -15.66 1.32
C ALA A 105 6.21 -15.79 2.83
N PHE A 106 5.27 -16.35 3.59
CA PHE A 106 5.41 -16.56 5.03
C PHE A 106 6.59 -17.49 5.36
N LEU A 107 6.75 -18.59 4.61
CA LEU A 107 7.85 -19.54 4.78
C LEU A 107 9.20 -18.98 4.31
N ALA A 108 9.20 -18.00 3.40
CA ALA A 108 10.42 -17.32 2.97
C ALA A 108 11.00 -16.42 4.09
N GLY A 109 10.17 -15.98 5.04
CA GLY A 109 10.58 -15.10 6.12
C GLY A 109 10.75 -13.64 5.69
N CYS A 110 11.07 -12.78 6.66
CA CYS A 110 11.54 -11.43 6.38
C CYS A 110 13.06 -11.43 6.12
N PRO A 111 13.56 -10.70 5.10
CA PRO A 111 15.00 -10.54 4.81
C PRO A 111 15.81 -9.87 5.92
#